data_AF-A0A960EKF3-F1
#
_entry.id   AF-A0A960EKF3-F1
#
_cell.length_a   1.000
_cell.length_b   1.000
_cell.length_c   1.000
_cell.angle_alpha   90.00
_cell.angle_beta   90.00
_cell.angle_gamma   90.00
#
_symmetry.space_group_name_H-M   'P 1'
#
loop_
_entity.id
_entity.type
_entity.pdbx_description
1 polymer ?
#
loop_
_entity_poly.entity_id
_entity_poly.type
_entity_poly.pdbx_seq_one_letter_code
_entity_poly.pdbx_strand_id
1 'polypeptide(L)'
;MPDSAAARWSMDQPRRSSEDHTVDGSASHLEAGLGPGPLSRRELADRHRSNEWDLAAVVASAWGGAWWASRSSNTAVLVFGALLLLGAVWMVFGPHRPSKAVNLFLLTPLLFGLLAALSMTRAQHGAVHHPLAVEVGERTKGRLEVVVASDPRPSMWGASILVRASRFERDQDRRSASNIPAQQGADSRLDAGASMPIVVDGGGRTYVLEAGSRQRSILLAAIPGDRLLVSGRFAPLRPGKDDRWINRHAVGSFQVGDIEGFNTDAPLWRGGVETMRRWVLGGTRWMPAPDSGLLAGFLVGDTRVLDPGVDADFKASGLTHLLAVSGSNVAFVLALTNGMRRRLSTRADAIASLVIVVMFAAITRAEPSVMRASAMAGIAVVTDLRGQRATGRRALGWAVAVLVLADPFLIWSIGFILSATASAGILWWSSPIVERVPGPAWVAEGLGVTAAAQLATTPVMLVAFGDIPVVSMLSNLLAGPLAEVLTTLGIVDGIAATALGTHVPFVAAMLQLPVMVLSMTIRMIASVSANVPLTLSARPVIVLGAIVLIAHRWRRTRMRRRSLTLTLQYLESQSPPTQATGE
;
A
#
# COMPACT_ATOMS: atom_id res chain seq x y z
N MET A 1 19.75 34.89 19.67
CA MET A 1 19.23 35.25 18.32
C MET A 1 20.42 35.68 17.48
N PRO A 2 20.55 35.26 16.21
CA PRO A 2 19.47 34.95 15.26
C PRO A 2 19.53 33.57 14.55
N ASP A 3 18.41 33.26 13.89
CA ASP A 3 18.16 32.48 12.67
C ASP A 3 18.33 30.95 12.62
N SER A 4 17.25 30.29 13.03
CA SER A 4 16.91 28.89 12.73
C SER A 4 16.51 28.69 11.26
N ALA A 5 17.34 27.96 10.52
CA ALA A 5 17.07 27.47 9.17
C ALA A 5 16.10 26.27 9.19
N ALA A 6 14.81 26.55 9.00
CA ALA A 6 13.80 25.54 8.69
C ALA A 6 13.89 25.16 7.19
N ALA A 7 14.30 23.92 6.91
CA ALA A 7 14.33 23.35 5.56
C ALA A 7 12.89 23.06 5.07
N ARG A 8 12.31 24.03 4.37
CA ARG A 8 11.05 23.88 3.64
C ARG A 8 11.22 22.92 2.47
N TRP A 9 10.45 21.84 2.46
CA TRP A 9 10.05 21.18 1.23
C TRP A 9 9.07 22.10 0.50
N SER A 10 9.59 22.85 -0.48
CA SER A 10 8.78 23.71 -1.34
C SER A 10 7.94 22.86 -2.28
N MET A 11 6.63 22.81 -2.03
CA MET A 11 5.64 22.65 -3.09
C MET A 11 5.83 23.75 -4.16
N ASP A 12 5.47 23.41 -5.40
CA ASP A 12 5.52 24.29 -6.58
C ASP A 12 4.99 25.70 -6.31
N GLN A 13 5.87 26.69 -6.43
CA GLN A 13 5.53 28.09 -6.68
C GLN A 13 6.55 28.63 -7.69
N PRO A 14 6.15 29.09 -8.90
CA PRO A 14 7.06 29.79 -9.79
C PRO A 14 7.36 31.18 -9.22
N ARG A 15 8.60 31.41 -8.79
CA ARG A 15 9.11 32.74 -8.42
C ARG A 15 8.84 33.74 -9.54
N ARG A 16 8.09 34.81 -9.24
CA ARG A 16 8.09 36.06 -10.01
C ARG A 16 9.33 36.84 -9.61
N SER A 17 10.23 37.09 -10.55
CA SER A 17 11.24 38.14 -10.45
C SER A 17 10.92 39.19 -11.50
N SER A 18 10.34 40.30 -11.04
CA SER A 18 10.39 41.59 -11.71
C SER A 18 11.72 42.22 -11.34
N GLU A 19 12.56 42.53 -12.33
CA GLU A 19 13.24 43.83 -12.44
C GLU A 19 14.09 43.88 -13.72
N ASP A 20 13.82 44.93 -14.47
CA ASP A 20 14.50 45.40 -15.68
C ASP A 20 15.99 45.63 -15.44
N HIS A 21 16.82 45.26 -16.41
CA HIS A 21 17.94 46.11 -16.80
C HIS A 21 18.18 46.03 -18.31
N THR A 22 18.03 47.20 -18.93
CA THR A 22 18.42 47.60 -20.28
C THR A 22 19.91 47.42 -20.53
N VAL A 23 20.30 46.75 -21.62
CA VAL A 23 21.55 47.04 -22.35
C VAL A 23 21.30 46.89 -23.85
N ASP A 24 21.74 47.93 -24.56
CA ASP A 24 21.62 48.24 -25.98
C ASP A 24 22.67 47.49 -26.85
N GLY A 25 22.40 47.40 -28.15
CA GLY A 25 23.41 47.56 -29.21
C GLY A 25 24.31 46.40 -29.65
N SER A 26 23.97 45.82 -30.80
CA SER A 26 24.86 45.33 -31.88
C SER A 26 25.88 44.20 -31.64
N ALA A 27 25.68 43.06 -32.30
CA ALA A 27 26.61 42.50 -33.29
C ALA A 27 26.08 41.18 -33.88
N SER A 28 26.11 41.14 -35.20
CA SER A 28 25.71 40.06 -36.11
C SER A 28 26.72 38.91 -36.21
N HIS A 29 26.22 37.76 -36.69
CA HIS A 29 26.91 36.60 -37.29
C HIS A 29 27.56 35.56 -36.36
N LEU A 30 26.96 34.36 -36.28
CA LEU A 30 27.48 33.11 -36.88
C LEU A 30 26.53 31.93 -36.61
N GLU A 31 26.35 31.12 -37.66
CA GLU A 31 25.41 30.02 -37.78
C GLU A 31 25.79 28.75 -36.98
N ALA A 32 24.83 27.82 -36.97
CA ALA A 32 24.99 26.36 -36.97
C ALA A 32 25.16 25.63 -35.62
N GLY A 33 24.01 25.18 -35.10
CA GLY A 33 23.93 24.20 -34.03
C GLY A 33 22.50 24.04 -33.51
N LEU A 34 21.52 23.73 -34.38
CA LEU A 34 20.13 23.50 -33.99
C LEU A 34 19.99 22.17 -33.22
N GLY A 35 20.44 22.16 -31.96
CA GLY A 35 19.80 21.35 -30.93
C GLY A 35 18.40 21.91 -30.66
N PRO A 36 17.42 21.09 -30.24
CA PRO A 36 16.09 21.60 -29.94
C PRO A 36 16.21 22.70 -28.89
N GLY A 37 15.75 23.90 -29.23
CA GLY A 37 15.76 25.06 -28.33
C GLY A 37 15.05 24.73 -27.00
N PRO A 38 15.33 25.49 -25.93
CA PRO A 38 14.72 25.25 -24.63
C PRO A 38 13.19 25.29 -24.78
N LEU A 39 12.56 24.14 -24.51
CA LEU A 39 11.12 23.95 -24.64
C LEU A 39 10.36 25.05 -23.90
N SER A 40 9.33 25.61 -24.54
CA SER A 40 8.47 26.61 -23.90
C SER A 40 7.78 26.00 -22.67
N ARG A 41 7.42 26.83 -21.67
CA ARG A 41 6.69 26.37 -20.46
C ARG A 41 5.39 25.60 -20.80
N ARG A 42 4.75 25.93 -21.92
CA ARG A 42 3.56 25.21 -22.43
C ARG A 42 3.92 23.83 -22.95
N GLU A 43 4.98 23.70 -23.75
CA GLU A 43 5.42 22.40 -24.27
C GLU A 43 5.92 21.47 -23.16
N LEU A 44 6.57 22.01 -22.13
CA LEU A 44 6.93 21.25 -20.92
C LEU A 44 5.67 20.77 -20.18
N ALA A 45 4.68 21.63 -19.96
CA ALA A 45 3.43 21.25 -19.29
C ALA A 45 2.63 20.20 -20.08
N ASP A 46 2.61 20.30 -21.40
CA ASP A 46 1.90 19.34 -22.25
C ASP A 46 2.65 18.01 -22.36
N ARG A 47 4.00 18.01 -22.41
CA ARG A 47 4.79 16.78 -22.24
C ARG A 47 4.54 16.12 -20.90
N HIS A 48 4.51 16.90 -19.82
CA HIS A 48 4.22 16.37 -18.48
C HIS A 48 2.84 15.72 -18.40
N ARG A 49 1.81 16.37 -18.96
CA ARG A 49 0.45 15.80 -19.02
C ARG A 49 0.38 14.53 -19.87
N SER A 50 0.99 14.51 -21.05
CA SER A 50 0.98 13.31 -21.92
C SER A 50 1.54 12.09 -21.19
N ASN A 51 2.72 12.23 -20.56
CA ASN A 51 3.37 11.14 -19.82
C ASN A 51 2.58 10.67 -18.57
N GLU A 52 1.66 11.47 -18.01
CA GLU A 52 0.82 11.04 -16.88
C GLU A 52 -0.27 10.07 -17.34
N TRP A 53 -0.85 10.27 -18.53
CA TRP A 53 -1.85 9.37 -19.10
C TRP A 53 -1.26 8.01 -19.47
N ASP A 54 -0.03 7.99 -20.00
CA ASP A 54 0.72 6.76 -20.30
C ASP A 54 0.89 5.90 -19.04
N LEU A 55 1.24 6.54 -17.91
CA LEU A 55 1.47 5.83 -16.66
C LEU A 55 0.17 5.30 -16.04
N ALA A 56 -0.92 6.07 -16.12
CA ALA A 56 -2.23 5.58 -15.68
C ALA A 56 -2.67 4.36 -16.49
N ALA A 57 -2.44 4.35 -17.80
CA ALA A 57 -2.70 3.21 -18.66
C ALA A 57 -1.83 2.00 -18.28
N VAL A 58 -0.55 2.20 -17.99
CA VAL A 58 0.35 1.14 -17.51
C VAL A 58 -0.15 0.50 -16.21
N VAL A 59 -0.50 1.33 -15.21
CA VAL A 59 -1.02 0.83 -13.93
C VAL A 59 -2.34 0.08 -14.11
N ALA A 60 -3.28 0.66 -14.86
CA ALA A 60 -4.57 0.04 -15.12
C ALA A 60 -4.42 -1.29 -15.89
N SER A 61 -3.48 -1.35 -16.83
CA SER A 61 -3.22 -2.57 -17.60
C SER A 61 -2.55 -3.65 -16.76
N ALA A 62 -1.54 -3.30 -15.94
CA ALA A 62 -0.92 -4.23 -15.00
C ALA A 62 -1.97 -4.81 -14.03
N TRP A 63 -2.80 -3.95 -13.45
CA TRP A 63 -3.85 -4.37 -12.53
C TRP A 63 -4.93 -5.22 -13.23
N GLY A 64 -5.42 -4.78 -14.39
CA GLY A 64 -6.42 -5.47 -15.18
C GLY A 64 -5.94 -6.82 -15.70
N GLY A 65 -4.68 -6.90 -16.15
CA GLY A 65 -4.05 -8.14 -16.58
C GLY A 65 -3.94 -9.17 -15.46
N ALA A 66 -3.48 -8.76 -14.27
CA ALA A 66 -3.43 -9.64 -13.10
C ALA A 66 -4.84 -10.06 -12.65
N TRP A 67 -5.81 -9.15 -12.64
CA TRP A 67 -7.20 -9.46 -12.29
C TRP A 67 -7.86 -10.43 -13.28
N TRP A 68 -7.66 -10.22 -14.58
CA TRP A 68 -8.22 -11.09 -15.61
C TRP A 68 -7.62 -12.49 -15.54
N ALA A 69 -6.29 -12.60 -15.40
CA ALA A 69 -5.61 -13.87 -15.20
C ALA A 69 -6.09 -14.58 -13.93
N SER A 70 -6.37 -13.84 -12.85
CA SER A 70 -6.90 -14.42 -11.60
C SER A 70 -8.27 -15.11 -11.74
N ARG A 71 -8.99 -14.87 -12.84
CA ARG A 71 -10.32 -15.45 -13.11
C ARG A 71 -10.37 -16.32 -14.37
N SER A 72 -9.26 -16.42 -15.07
CA SER A 72 -9.15 -17.13 -16.34
C SER A 72 -8.41 -18.45 -16.15
N SER A 73 -8.61 -19.40 -17.06
CA SER A 73 -7.75 -20.58 -17.11
C SER A 73 -6.35 -20.21 -17.62
N ASN A 74 -5.32 -20.92 -17.16
CA ASN A 74 -3.94 -20.70 -17.62
C ASN A 74 -3.83 -20.77 -19.16
N THR A 75 -4.58 -21.68 -19.79
CA THR A 75 -4.64 -21.82 -21.25
C THR A 75 -5.20 -20.57 -21.92
N ALA A 76 -6.27 -19.98 -21.38
CA ALA A 76 -6.84 -18.75 -21.90
C ALA A 76 -5.83 -17.59 -21.82
N VAL A 77 -5.08 -17.48 -20.73
CA VAL A 77 -4.05 -16.45 -20.57
C VAL A 77 -2.93 -16.60 -21.59
N LEU A 78 -2.45 -17.82 -21.83
CA LEU A 78 -1.40 -18.09 -22.81
C LEU A 78 -1.86 -17.79 -24.25
N VAL A 79 -3.07 -18.22 -24.62
CA VAL A 79 -3.63 -17.96 -25.96
C VAL A 79 -3.82 -16.47 -26.20
N PHE A 80 -4.42 -15.76 -25.25
CA PHE A 80 -4.61 -14.31 -25.37
C PHE A 80 -3.27 -13.57 -25.40
N GLY A 81 -2.30 -13.99 -24.60
CA GLY A 81 -0.95 -13.44 -24.60
C GLY A 81 -0.24 -13.63 -25.95
N ALA A 82 -0.37 -14.80 -26.58
CA ALA A 82 0.15 -15.06 -27.91
C ALA A 82 -0.51 -14.17 -28.98
N LEU A 83 -1.84 -13.98 -28.92
CA LEU A 83 -2.56 -13.07 -29.81
C LEU A 83 -2.13 -11.62 -29.63
N LEU A 84 -1.91 -11.16 -28.40
CA LEU A 84 -1.40 -9.82 -28.12
C LEU A 84 0.02 -9.63 -28.67
N LEU A 85 0.90 -10.63 -28.52
CA LEU A 85 2.25 -10.60 -29.10
C LEU A 85 2.20 -10.54 -30.62
N LEU A 86 1.34 -11.32 -31.27
CA LEU A 86 1.13 -11.27 -32.72
C LEU A 86 0.63 -9.89 -33.18
N GLY A 87 -0.32 -9.30 -32.45
CA GLY A 87 -0.81 -7.94 -32.71
C GLY A 87 0.28 -6.87 -32.53
N ALA A 88 1.13 -7.00 -31.51
CA ALA A 88 2.26 -6.11 -31.27
C ALA A 88 3.31 -6.22 -32.39
N VAL A 89 3.65 -7.46 -32.81
CA VAL A 89 4.54 -7.71 -33.95
C VAL A 89 3.96 -7.10 -35.22
N TRP A 90 2.65 -7.27 -35.47
CA TRP A 90 1.98 -6.66 -36.62
C TRP A 90 1.99 -5.13 -36.57
N MET A 91 1.87 -4.50 -35.40
CA MET A 91 2.00 -3.03 -35.26
C MET A 91 3.42 -2.51 -35.54
N VAL A 92 4.45 -3.30 -35.24
CA VAL A 92 5.86 -2.91 -35.44
C VAL A 92 6.32 -3.17 -36.87
N PHE A 93 5.94 -4.30 -37.45
CA PHE A 93 6.42 -4.78 -38.74
C PHE A 93 5.39 -4.68 -39.87
N GLY A 94 4.15 -4.31 -39.57
CA GLY A 94 3.05 -4.24 -40.54
C GLY A 94 3.19 -3.11 -41.56
N PRO A 95 2.35 -3.15 -42.61
CA PRO A 95 2.40 -2.23 -43.75
C PRO A 95 2.01 -0.80 -43.39
N HIS A 96 1.36 -0.57 -42.24
CA HIS A 96 1.06 0.75 -41.72
C HIS A 96 1.81 0.94 -40.40
N ARG A 97 2.94 1.65 -40.45
CA ARG A 97 3.75 1.93 -39.27
C ARG A 97 3.20 3.19 -38.58
N PRO A 98 2.49 3.06 -37.44
CA PRO A 98 2.17 4.22 -36.62
C PRO A 98 3.47 4.89 -36.15
N SER A 99 3.38 6.16 -35.75
CA SER A 99 4.55 6.89 -35.26
C SER A 99 5.14 6.19 -34.01
N LYS A 100 6.46 6.34 -33.79
CA LYS A 100 7.15 5.75 -32.61
C LYS A 100 6.46 6.10 -31.28
N ALA A 101 5.87 7.29 -31.19
CA ALA A 101 5.14 7.75 -30.01
C ALA A 101 3.84 6.95 -29.79
N VAL A 102 3.07 6.68 -30.85
CA VAL A 102 1.83 5.88 -30.78
C VAL A 102 2.13 4.43 -30.42
N ASN A 103 3.21 3.86 -30.98
CA ASN A 103 3.66 2.52 -30.60
C ASN A 103 4.07 2.45 -29.12
N LEU A 104 4.82 3.41 -28.60
CA LEU A 104 5.22 3.41 -27.19
C LEU A 104 4.01 3.57 -26.25
N PHE A 105 3.06 4.42 -26.62
CA PHE A 105 1.83 4.67 -25.86
C PHE A 105 0.94 3.43 -25.75
N LEU A 106 0.81 2.64 -26.83
CA LEU A 106 -0.06 1.47 -26.86
C LEU A 106 0.63 0.19 -26.37
N LEU A 107 1.89 -0.02 -26.75
CA LEU A 107 2.62 -1.26 -26.44
C LEU A 107 3.05 -1.34 -24.98
N THR A 108 3.36 -0.22 -24.33
CA THR A 108 3.85 -0.24 -22.94
C THR A 108 2.76 -0.73 -21.97
N PRO A 109 1.52 -0.19 -21.97
CA PRO A 109 0.45 -0.72 -21.14
C PRO A 109 0.12 -2.19 -21.45
N LEU A 110 0.06 -2.56 -22.74
CA LEU A 110 -0.17 -3.94 -23.18
C LEU A 110 0.87 -4.92 -22.63
N LEU A 111 2.16 -4.55 -22.70
CA LEU A 111 3.26 -5.34 -22.16
C LEU A 111 3.12 -5.52 -20.65
N PHE A 112 2.82 -4.45 -19.91
CA PHE A 112 2.64 -4.53 -18.46
C PHE A 112 1.43 -5.39 -18.07
N GLY A 113 0.32 -5.29 -18.82
CA GLY A 113 -0.83 -6.17 -18.61
C GLY A 113 -0.51 -7.63 -18.88
N LEU A 114 0.23 -7.93 -19.96
CA LEU A 114 0.67 -9.29 -20.27
C LEU A 114 1.63 -9.84 -19.20
N LEU A 115 2.63 -9.06 -18.79
CA LEU A 115 3.58 -9.48 -17.76
C LEU A 115 2.89 -9.74 -16.42
N ALA A 116 1.91 -8.92 -16.05
CA ALA A 116 1.13 -9.11 -14.83
C ALA A 116 0.22 -10.36 -14.92
N ALA A 117 -0.40 -10.59 -16.09
CA ALA A 117 -1.18 -11.79 -16.35
C ALA A 117 -0.31 -13.06 -16.29
N LEU A 118 0.89 -13.03 -16.87
CA LEU A 118 1.87 -14.13 -16.82
C LEU A 118 2.41 -14.34 -15.40
N SER A 119 2.67 -13.27 -14.65
CA SER A 119 3.07 -13.34 -13.23
C SER A 119 1.98 -14.02 -12.39
N MET A 120 0.72 -13.61 -12.57
CA MET A 120 -0.44 -14.25 -11.93
C MET A 120 -0.58 -15.72 -12.35
N THR A 121 -0.46 -16.02 -13.65
CA THR A 121 -0.55 -17.40 -14.17
C THR A 121 0.58 -18.27 -13.64
N ARG A 122 1.80 -17.74 -13.55
CA ARG A 122 2.94 -18.43 -12.94
C ARG A 122 2.68 -18.72 -11.46
N ALA A 123 2.11 -17.75 -10.74
CA ALA A 123 1.71 -17.93 -9.35
C ALA A 123 0.61 -19.02 -9.22
N GLN A 124 -0.41 -19.00 -10.08
CA GLN A 124 -1.49 -20.00 -10.13
C GLN A 124 -1.02 -21.40 -10.56
N HIS A 125 -0.14 -21.50 -11.56
CA HIS A 125 0.39 -22.78 -12.05
C HIS A 125 1.33 -23.41 -11.02
N GLY A 126 2.18 -22.59 -10.39
CA GLY A 126 2.85 -22.96 -9.15
C GLY A 126 1.84 -23.54 -8.17
N ALA A 127 0.70 -22.88 -7.94
CA ALA A 127 -0.33 -23.34 -7.02
C ALA A 127 -0.83 -24.77 -7.27
N VAL A 128 -1.20 -25.11 -8.51
CA VAL A 128 -1.83 -26.39 -8.87
C VAL A 128 -0.87 -27.59 -8.78
N HIS A 129 0.41 -27.42 -9.14
CA HIS A 129 1.36 -28.54 -9.23
C HIS A 129 2.18 -28.77 -7.95
N HIS A 130 1.65 -28.44 -6.76
CA HIS A 130 2.38 -28.76 -5.54
C HIS A 130 2.26 -30.23 -5.16
N PRO A 131 3.31 -30.85 -4.60
CA PRO A 131 3.20 -32.09 -3.84
C PRO A 131 2.05 -32.10 -2.82
N LEU A 132 1.78 -30.99 -2.12
CA LEU A 132 0.67 -30.93 -1.14
C LEU A 132 -0.74 -30.90 -1.75
N ALA A 133 -0.90 -30.59 -3.04
CA ALA A 133 -2.22 -30.59 -3.67
C ALA A 133 -2.79 -32.01 -3.78
N VAL A 134 -1.93 -33.02 -3.97
CA VAL A 134 -2.28 -34.44 -3.94
C VAL A 134 -2.79 -34.83 -2.54
N GLU A 135 -2.10 -34.39 -1.49
CA GLU A 135 -2.48 -34.65 -0.09
C GLU A 135 -3.86 -34.08 0.28
N VAL A 136 -4.25 -32.95 -0.35
CA VAL A 136 -5.60 -32.38 -0.18
C VAL A 136 -6.68 -33.26 -0.79
N GLY A 137 -6.43 -33.82 -1.98
CA GLY A 137 -7.35 -34.75 -2.62
C GLY A 137 -7.51 -36.05 -1.83
N GLU A 138 -6.41 -36.56 -1.28
CA GLU A 138 -6.35 -37.80 -0.48
C GLU A 138 -6.82 -37.64 0.98
N ARG A 139 -7.03 -36.39 1.43
CA ARG A 139 -7.38 -36.04 2.83
C ARG A 139 -6.38 -36.58 3.85
N THR A 140 -5.10 -36.56 3.50
CA THR A 140 -4.03 -37.21 4.25
C THR A 140 -3.82 -36.60 5.64
N LYS A 141 -3.56 -37.46 6.64
CA LYS A 141 -3.11 -37.07 7.99
C LYS A 141 -1.59 -37.05 8.06
N GLY A 142 -1.05 -36.03 8.71
CA GLY A 142 0.40 -35.92 8.90
C GLY A 142 0.83 -34.64 9.60
N ARG A 143 2.14 -34.40 9.59
CA ARG A 143 2.78 -33.21 10.15
C ARG A 143 3.16 -32.25 9.05
N LEU A 144 2.71 -31.02 9.17
CA LEU A 144 3.05 -29.92 8.30
C LEU A 144 4.05 -29.00 9.01
N GLU A 145 5.26 -28.90 8.48
CA GLU A 145 6.22 -27.87 8.89
C GLU A 145 5.82 -26.56 8.20
N VAL A 146 5.53 -25.53 9.00
CA VAL A 146 5.01 -24.26 8.54
C VAL A 146 5.86 -23.13 9.11
N VAL A 147 6.45 -22.32 8.23
CA VAL A 147 7.29 -21.16 8.57
C VAL A 147 6.47 -19.90 8.56
N VAL A 148 6.26 -19.24 9.69
CA VAL A 148 5.51 -17.98 9.76
C VAL A 148 6.17 -16.94 8.87
N ALA A 149 5.41 -16.32 7.99
CA ALA A 149 5.88 -15.38 6.97
C ALA A 149 5.40 -13.95 7.24
N SER A 150 4.28 -13.78 7.94
CA SER A 150 3.79 -12.47 8.42
C SER A 150 3.09 -12.60 9.76
N ASP A 151 2.88 -11.48 10.44
CA ASP A 151 2.02 -11.45 11.62
C ASP A 151 0.56 -11.76 11.32
N PRO A 152 -0.22 -12.08 12.37
CA PRO A 152 -1.67 -12.10 12.29
C PRO A 152 -2.22 -10.73 11.95
N ARG A 153 -2.69 -10.59 10.72
CA ARG A 153 -3.40 -9.42 10.26
C ARG A 153 -4.88 -9.54 10.61
N PRO A 154 -5.51 -8.53 11.23
CA PRO A 154 -6.96 -8.46 11.25
C PRO A 154 -7.45 -8.40 9.80
N SER A 155 -8.23 -9.38 9.39
CA SER A 155 -8.91 -9.39 8.09
C SER A 155 -10.41 -9.26 8.31
N MET A 156 -11.14 -8.92 7.24
CA MET A 156 -12.62 -8.86 7.18
C MET A 156 -13.32 -10.11 7.76
N TRP A 157 -12.58 -11.22 7.92
CA TRP A 157 -13.12 -12.53 8.26
C TRP A 157 -12.43 -13.19 9.46
N GLY A 158 -11.67 -12.42 10.25
CA GLY A 158 -10.88 -12.90 11.40
C GLY A 158 -9.39 -12.62 11.25
N ALA A 159 -8.61 -12.92 12.30
CA ALA A 159 -7.15 -12.79 12.26
C ALA A 159 -6.57 -13.81 11.26
N SER A 160 -5.67 -13.36 10.38
CA SER A 160 -5.03 -14.18 9.35
C SER A 160 -3.50 -14.07 9.41
N ILE A 161 -2.77 -15.18 9.50
CA ILE A 161 -1.30 -15.19 9.50
C ILE A 161 -0.81 -15.68 8.15
N LEU A 162 0.23 -15.09 7.59
CA LEU A 162 0.90 -15.70 6.44
C LEU A 162 1.89 -16.75 6.95
N VAL A 163 1.85 -18.02 6.52
CA VAL A 163 2.77 -19.08 6.99
C VAL A 163 3.17 -20.01 5.84
N ARG A 164 4.44 -20.05 5.45
CA ARG A 164 4.99 -20.88 4.38
C ARG A 164 5.12 -22.35 4.78
N ALA A 165 4.38 -23.27 4.16
CA ALA A 165 4.62 -24.70 4.34
C ALA A 165 5.95 -25.10 3.66
N SER A 166 6.87 -25.69 4.42
CA SER A 166 8.19 -26.12 3.93
C SER A 166 8.24 -27.62 3.65
N ARG A 167 7.59 -28.44 4.49
CA ARG A 167 7.65 -29.90 4.43
C ARG A 167 6.38 -30.52 4.98
N PHE A 168 5.94 -31.63 4.42
CA PHE A 168 4.86 -32.46 4.97
C PHE A 168 5.33 -33.89 5.08
N GLU A 169 5.01 -34.52 6.20
CA GLU A 169 5.38 -35.89 6.52
C GLU A 169 4.11 -36.67 6.87
N ARG A 170 3.85 -37.78 6.17
CA ARG A 170 2.66 -38.60 6.37
C ARG A 170 2.81 -39.44 7.65
N ASP A 171 1.73 -39.63 8.38
CA ASP A 171 1.72 -40.49 9.58
C ASP A 171 2.09 -41.95 9.27
N GLN A 172 1.82 -42.43 8.05
CA GLN A 172 2.14 -43.80 7.63
C GLN A 172 3.65 -44.04 7.50
N ASP A 173 4.42 -43.05 7.04
CA ASP A 173 5.88 -43.15 6.87
C ASP A 173 6.60 -43.24 8.23
N ARG A 174 5.96 -42.75 9.30
CA ARG A 174 6.47 -42.78 10.67
C ARG A 174 6.30 -44.13 11.36
N ARG A 175 5.26 -44.90 11.02
CA ARG A 175 5.04 -46.25 11.59
C ARG A 175 6.16 -47.22 11.18
N SER A 176 6.87 -46.95 10.09
CA SER A 176 8.06 -47.70 9.69
C SER A 176 9.35 -47.25 10.38
N ALA A 177 9.37 -46.08 11.04
CA ALA A 177 10.59 -45.45 11.54
C ALA A 177 10.66 -45.20 13.06
N SER A 178 9.57 -45.36 13.83
CA SER A 178 9.62 -45.12 15.29
C SER A 178 8.75 -46.08 16.11
N ASN A 179 9.38 -46.91 16.94
CA ASN A 179 8.76 -47.66 18.05
C ASN A 179 8.54 -46.72 19.26
N ILE A 180 7.76 -45.66 19.09
CA ILE A 180 7.35 -44.79 20.22
C ILE A 180 5.82 -44.76 20.24
N PRO A 181 5.18 -45.11 21.38
CA PRO A 181 3.73 -45.22 21.43
C PRO A 181 3.07 -43.87 21.19
N ALA A 182 2.09 -43.86 20.28
CA ALA A 182 1.25 -42.72 20.00
C ALA A 182 0.41 -42.38 21.24
N GLN A 183 0.67 -41.25 21.89
CA GLN A 183 -0.30 -40.67 22.81
C GLN A 183 -1.53 -40.24 21.99
N GLN A 184 -2.65 -40.92 22.24
CA GLN A 184 -3.96 -40.56 21.69
C GLN A 184 -4.37 -39.18 22.26
N GLY A 185 -4.09 -38.13 21.49
CA GLY A 185 -4.73 -36.83 21.68
C GLY A 185 -6.20 -36.93 21.28
N ALA A 186 -7.09 -36.62 22.21
CA ALA A 186 -8.54 -36.70 22.05
C ALA A 186 -9.02 -35.99 20.76
N ASP A 187 -9.98 -36.62 20.07
CA ASP A 187 -10.82 -36.00 19.05
C ASP A 187 -11.55 -34.79 19.67
N SER A 188 -10.88 -33.64 19.68
CA SER A 188 -11.51 -32.38 19.99
C SER A 188 -12.41 -32.04 18.81
N ARG A 189 -13.73 -32.13 19.03
CA ARG A 189 -14.74 -31.60 18.10
C ARG A 189 -14.34 -30.17 17.78
N LEU A 190 -13.94 -29.92 16.53
CA LEU A 190 -13.68 -28.59 16.01
C LEU A 190 -14.97 -27.79 16.15
N ASP A 191 -15.03 -26.87 17.12
CA ASP A 191 -16.12 -25.90 17.22
C ASP A 191 -16.21 -25.16 15.89
N ALA A 192 -17.38 -25.25 15.25
CA ALA A 192 -17.64 -24.85 13.87
C ALA A 192 -17.58 -23.32 13.61
N GLY A 193 -16.92 -22.54 14.48
CA GLY A 193 -16.98 -21.09 14.51
C GLY A 193 -15.65 -20.32 14.40
N ALA A 194 -14.47 -20.97 14.40
CA ALA A 194 -13.20 -20.24 14.49
C ALA A 194 -12.13 -20.69 13.47
N SER A 195 -12.44 -20.69 12.17
CA SER A 195 -11.41 -20.83 11.13
C SER A 195 -10.45 -19.63 11.20
N MET A 196 -9.17 -19.83 11.53
CA MET A 196 -8.14 -18.78 11.47
C MET A 196 -7.42 -18.89 10.13
N PRO A 197 -7.80 -18.11 9.10
CA PRO A 197 -7.21 -18.29 7.79
C PRO A 197 -5.72 -17.99 7.80
N ILE A 198 -4.93 -19.03 7.61
CA ILE A 198 -3.51 -18.86 7.37
C ILE A 198 -3.30 -18.79 5.85
N VAL A 199 -2.52 -17.81 5.39
CA VAL A 199 -2.19 -17.63 3.98
C VAL A 199 -0.80 -18.19 3.77
N VAL A 200 -0.61 -19.19 2.91
CA VAL A 200 0.65 -19.94 2.87
C VAL A 200 1.61 -19.46 1.78
N ASP A 201 2.18 -18.26 1.94
CA ASP A 201 3.05 -17.72 0.89
C ASP A 201 4.50 -18.22 0.98
N GLY A 202 4.78 -19.23 0.16
CA GLY A 202 6.12 -19.60 -0.28
C GLY A 202 6.09 -20.17 -1.67
N GLY A 203 5.87 -19.29 -2.65
CA GLY A 203 5.82 -19.66 -4.06
C GLY A 203 4.39 -19.67 -4.64
N GLY A 204 3.52 -18.77 -4.15
CA GLY A 204 2.24 -18.48 -4.78
C GLY A 204 1.06 -19.37 -4.35
N ARG A 205 1.00 -19.82 -3.08
CA ARG A 205 -0.11 -20.67 -2.60
C ARG A 205 -0.82 -20.10 -1.38
N THR A 206 -2.05 -20.54 -1.17
CA THR A 206 -2.82 -20.29 0.05
C THR A 206 -3.35 -21.64 0.57
N TYR A 207 -3.10 -22.01 1.83
CA TYR A 207 -3.76 -23.16 2.48
C TYR A 207 -4.40 -22.66 3.76
N VAL A 208 -5.71 -22.82 3.89
CA VAL A 208 -6.44 -22.32 5.05
C VAL A 208 -6.18 -23.25 6.22
N LEU A 209 -5.39 -22.84 7.22
CA LEU A 209 -5.35 -23.60 8.47
C LEU A 209 -6.64 -23.37 9.27
N GLU A 210 -7.29 -24.45 9.67
CA GLU A 210 -8.45 -24.41 10.55
C GLU A 210 -7.98 -24.83 11.95
N ALA A 211 -7.83 -23.87 12.85
CA ALA A 211 -7.28 -24.08 14.18
C ALA A 211 -8.33 -23.79 15.27
N GLY A 212 -8.40 -24.62 16.30
CA GLY A 212 -9.19 -24.35 17.50
C GLY A 212 -8.71 -23.12 18.28
N SER A 213 -9.50 -22.66 19.24
CA SER A 213 -9.21 -21.45 20.04
C SER A 213 -7.86 -21.48 20.76
N ARG A 214 -7.45 -22.65 21.29
CA ARG A 214 -6.13 -22.84 21.92
C ARG A 214 -4.98 -22.73 20.92
N GLN A 215 -5.05 -23.49 19.82
CA GLN A 215 -4.04 -23.50 18.76
C GLN A 215 -3.92 -22.13 18.09
N ARG A 216 -5.05 -21.42 17.95
CA ARG A 216 -5.11 -20.04 17.46
C ARG A 216 -4.26 -19.09 18.31
N SER A 217 -4.33 -19.16 19.64
CA SER A 217 -3.52 -18.28 20.50
C SER A 217 -2.00 -18.50 20.31
N ILE A 218 -1.59 -19.75 20.10
CA ILE A 218 -0.19 -20.14 19.86
C ILE A 218 0.27 -19.63 18.48
N LEU A 219 -0.56 -19.82 17.46
CA LEU A 219 -0.29 -19.30 16.11
C LEU A 219 -0.21 -17.76 16.12
N LEU A 220 -1.11 -17.09 16.84
CA LEU A 220 -1.12 -15.63 17.02
C LEU A 220 0.13 -15.10 17.73
N ALA A 221 0.72 -15.89 18.62
CA ALA A 221 1.97 -15.54 19.31
C ALA A 221 3.21 -15.70 18.42
N ALA A 222 3.12 -16.54 17.37
CA ALA A 222 4.25 -16.83 16.50
C ALA A 222 4.67 -15.61 15.66
N ILE A 223 5.96 -15.52 15.38
CA ILE A 223 6.63 -14.39 14.75
C ILE A 223 7.12 -14.79 13.36
N PRO A 224 7.13 -13.89 12.36
CA PRO A 224 7.74 -14.17 11.06
C PRO A 224 9.16 -14.75 11.18
N GLY A 225 9.36 -15.91 10.57
CA GLY A 225 10.56 -16.73 10.63
C GLY A 225 10.46 -17.93 11.59
N ASP A 226 9.41 -18.04 12.42
CA ASP A 226 9.17 -19.21 13.28
C ASP A 226 8.79 -20.42 12.45
N ARG A 227 9.46 -21.55 12.67
CA ARG A 227 9.01 -22.83 12.11
C ARG A 227 8.17 -23.55 13.15
N LEU A 228 6.91 -23.77 12.80
CA LEU A 228 5.94 -24.48 13.59
C LEU A 228 5.74 -25.86 12.97
N LEU A 229 5.86 -26.91 13.78
CA LEU A 229 5.44 -28.24 13.36
C LEU A 229 3.99 -28.45 13.79
N VAL A 230 3.09 -28.54 12.81
CA VAL A 230 1.64 -28.57 13.04
C VAL A 230 1.11 -29.92 12.58
N SER A 231 0.52 -30.70 13.49
CA SER A 231 -0.12 -31.97 13.13
C SER A 231 -1.58 -31.75 12.77
N GLY A 232 -2.08 -32.49 11.79
CA GLY A 232 -3.43 -32.28 11.29
C GLY A 232 -3.77 -33.11 10.07
N ARG A 233 -4.85 -32.70 9.39
CA ARG A 233 -5.33 -33.35 8.17
C ARG A 233 -5.67 -32.34 7.10
N PHE A 234 -5.37 -32.65 5.85
CA PHE A 234 -5.88 -31.85 4.74
C PHE A 234 -7.36 -32.14 4.46
N ALA A 235 -8.08 -31.11 4.01
CA ALA A 235 -9.45 -31.22 3.55
C ALA A 235 -9.71 -30.29 2.35
N PRO A 236 -10.50 -30.72 1.34
CA PRO A 236 -10.86 -29.88 0.20
C PRO A 236 -11.71 -28.67 0.64
N LEU A 237 -11.57 -27.56 -0.09
CA LEU A 237 -12.42 -26.38 0.09
C LEU A 237 -13.86 -26.69 -0.32
N ARG A 238 -14.83 -26.10 0.38
CA ARG A 238 -16.26 -26.33 0.17
C ARG A 238 -16.85 -25.25 -0.75
N PRO A 239 -17.29 -25.57 -1.98
CA PRO A 239 -17.96 -24.61 -2.86
C PRO A 239 -19.16 -23.95 -2.16
N GLY A 240 -19.39 -22.66 -2.38
CA GLY A 240 -20.40 -21.83 -1.71
C GLY A 240 -19.97 -21.27 -0.36
N LYS A 241 -19.26 -22.06 0.48
CA LYS A 241 -18.78 -21.60 1.80
C LYS A 241 -17.36 -21.03 1.76
N ASP A 242 -16.51 -21.60 0.92
CA ASP A 242 -15.09 -21.28 0.78
C ASP A 242 -14.76 -20.59 -0.56
N ASP A 243 -15.77 -20.14 -1.31
CA ASP A 243 -15.60 -19.43 -2.60
C ASP A 243 -14.62 -18.26 -2.49
N ARG A 244 -14.57 -17.60 -1.33
CA ARG A 244 -13.62 -16.54 -1.02
C ARG A 244 -12.15 -16.99 -1.05
N TRP A 245 -11.87 -18.22 -0.64
CA TRP A 245 -10.55 -18.83 -0.62
C TRP A 245 -10.20 -19.42 -1.98
N ILE A 246 -11.20 -20.01 -2.64
CA ILE A 246 -11.09 -20.50 -4.01
C ILE A 246 -10.72 -19.34 -4.96
N ASN A 247 -11.36 -18.17 -4.80
CA ASN A 247 -11.03 -16.94 -5.54
C ASN A 247 -9.65 -16.35 -5.21
N ARG A 248 -9.04 -16.77 -4.08
CA ARG A 248 -7.65 -16.46 -3.70
C ARG A 248 -6.71 -17.63 -3.98
N HIS A 249 -7.14 -18.59 -4.80
CA HIS A 249 -6.36 -19.75 -5.21
C HIS A 249 -5.87 -20.59 -4.04
N ALA A 250 -6.67 -20.67 -2.99
CA ALA A 250 -6.40 -21.62 -1.93
C ALA A 250 -6.58 -23.04 -2.47
N VAL A 251 -5.59 -23.89 -2.19
CA VAL A 251 -5.54 -25.27 -2.72
C VAL A 251 -6.36 -26.21 -1.85
N GLY A 252 -6.47 -25.93 -0.56
CA GLY A 252 -7.15 -26.74 0.43
C GLY A 252 -7.16 -26.08 1.79
N SER A 253 -7.83 -26.74 2.74
CA SER A 253 -7.74 -26.44 4.17
C SER A 253 -6.88 -27.49 4.88
N PHE A 254 -6.20 -27.09 5.95
CA PHE A 254 -5.48 -28.00 6.85
C PHE A 254 -6.05 -27.85 8.25
N GLN A 255 -6.75 -28.87 8.73
CA GLN A 255 -7.35 -28.87 10.06
C GLN A 255 -6.29 -29.23 11.09
N VAL A 256 -5.97 -28.25 11.93
CA VAL A 256 -4.94 -28.37 12.97
C VAL A 256 -5.49 -29.19 14.13
N GLY A 257 -4.81 -30.30 14.41
CA GLY A 257 -5.00 -31.08 15.62
C GLY A 257 -4.16 -30.51 16.76
N ASP A 258 -2.84 -30.49 16.59
CA ASP A 258 -1.89 -30.02 17.61
C ASP A 258 -0.70 -29.26 17.02
N ILE A 259 0.01 -28.51 17.86
CA ILE A 259 1.26 -27.81 17.51
C ILE A 259 2.38 -28.44 18.32
N GLU A 260 3.19 -29.25 17.66
CA GLU A 260 4.10 -30.21 18.29
C GLU A 260 5.48 -29.64 18.62
N GLY A 261 5.85 -28.48 18.06
CA GLY A 261 7.13 -27.85 18.35
C GLY A 261 7.40 -26.55 17.61
N PHE A 262 8.33 -25.77 18.19
CA PHE A 262 8.92 -24.56 17.62
C PHE A 262 10.38 -24.86 17.29
N ASN A 263 10.78 -24.69 16.02
CA ASN A 263 12.19 -24.75 15.65
C ASN A 263 12.70 -23.37 15.20
N THR A 264 13.85 -22.97 15.75
CA THR A 264 14.46 -21.63 15.62
C THR A 264 15.62 -21.62 14.62
N ASP A 265 15.65 -22.55 13.65
CA ASP A 265 16.58 -22.51 12.50
C ASP A 265 16.18 -21.42 11.49
N ALA A 266 16.10 -20.20 11.99
CA ALA A 266 15.64 -19.05 11.24
C ALA A 266 16.80 -18.38 10.48
N PRO A 267 16.53 -17.72 9.34
CA PRO A 267 17.56 -17.07 8.54
C PRO A 267 18.43 -16.08 9.34
N LEU A 268 19.71 -15.94 9.00
CA LEU A 268 20.66 -15.04 9.69
C LEU A 268 20.17 -13.59 9.81
N TRP A 269 19.39 -13.10 8.84
CA TRP A 269 18.82 -11.75 8.87
C TRP A 269 17.78 -11.56 10.00
N ARG A 270 17.13 -12.64 10.48
CA ARG A 270 16.13 -12.59 11.56
C ARG A 270 16.74 -12.07 12.85
N GLY A 271 17.93 -12.55 13.23
CA GLY A 271 18.61 -12.12 14.45
C GLY A 271 18.84 -10.61 14.48
N GLY A 272 19.21 -10.03 13.33
CA GLY A 272 19.36 -8.59 13.17
C GLY A 272 18.04 -7.83 13.30
N VAL A 273 17.01 -8.24 12.55
CA VAL A 273 15.69 -7.59 12.55
C VAL A 273 15.03 -7.66 13.93
N GLU A 274 15.07 -8.81 14.61
CA GLU A 274 14.47 -8.97 15.93
C GLU A 274 15.26 -8.20 17.00
N THR A 275 16.59 -8.11 16.86
CA THR A 275 17.38 -7.23 17.72
C THR A 275 16.97 -5.77 17.52
N MET A 276 16.85 -5.30 16.27
CA MET A 276 16.39 -3.92 16.03
C MET A 276 14.96 -3.69 16.55
N ARG A 277 14.04 -4.64 16.38
CA ARG A 277 12.68 -4.55 16.96
C ARG A 277 12.71 -4.45 18.47
N ARG A 278 13.49 -5.29 19.16
CA ARG A 278 13.66 -5.21 20.62
C ARG A 278 14.21 -3.87 21.08
N TRP A 279 15.14 -3.29 20.30
CA TRP A 279 15.67 -1.97 20.60
C TRP A 279 14.62 -0.87 20.42
N VAL A 280 13.88 -0.86 19.31
CA VAL A 280 12.79 0.10 19.07
C VAL A 280 11.67 -0.05 20.11
N LEU A 281 11.33 -1.27 20.50
CA LEU A 281 10.30 -1.56 21.50
C LEU A 281 10.76 -1.35 22.94
N GLY A 282 12.04 -1.07 23.19
CA GLY A 282 12.57 -0.96 24.56
C GLY A 282 11.93 0.15 25.39
N GLY A 283 11.31 1.16 24.76
CA GLY A 283 10.54 2.20 25.44
C GLY A 283 9.23 1.68 26.04
N THR A 284 8.59 0.71 25.37
CA THR A 284 7.26 0.18 25.76
C THR A 284 7.24 -0.43 27.17
N ARG A 285 8.38 -0.96 27.65
CA ARG A 285 8.50 -1.58 28.98
C ARG A 285 8.37 -0.58 30.14
N TRP A 286 8.53 0.70 29.85
CA TRP A 286 8.40 1.78 30.83
C TRP A 286 7.03 2.46 30.77
N MET A 287 6.12 1.96 29.93
CA MET A 287 4.78 2.50 29.77
C MET A 287 3.75 1.57 30.43
N PRO A 288 2.74 2.12 31.12
CA PRO A 288 1.63 1.32 31.62
C PRO A 288 0.76 0.82 30.46
N ALA A 289 0.08 -0.31 30.68
CA ALA A 289 -1.04 -0.70 29.82
C ALA A 289 -2.21 0.30 29.97
N PRO A 290 -2.96 0.64 28.90
CA PRO A 290 -2.91 0.05 27.55
C PRO A 290 -1.91 0.74 26.60
N ASP A 291 -1.25 1.83 27.02
CA ASP A 291 -0.46 2.69 26.15
C ASP A 291 0.84 2.02 25.63
N SER A 292 1.37 1.01 26.34
CA SER A 292 2.50 0.20 25.88
C SER A 292 2.19 -0.64 24.63
N GLY A 293 1.02 -1.28 24.60
CA GLY A 293 0.52 -2.02 23.43
C GLY A 293 0.17 -1.08 22.28
N LEU A 294 -0.37 0.10 22.59
CA LEU A 294 -0.62 1.15 21.60
C LEU A 294 0.67 1.62 20.93
N LEU A 295 1.71 1.92 21.72
CA LEU A 295 3.02 2.30 21.19
C LEU A 295 3.63 1.19 20.32
N ALA A 296 3.55 -0.08 20.74
CA ALA A 296 4.04 -1.20 19.93
C ALA A 296 3.35 -1.27 18.56
N GLY A 297 2.04 -0.99 18.50
CA GLY A 297 1.29 -0.82 17.27
C GLY A 297 1.87 0.27 16.37
N PHE A 298 2.06 1.49 16.90
CA PHE A 298 2.61 2.62 16.14
C PHE A 298 4.02 2.38 15.61
N LEU A 299 4.92 1.81 16.42
CA LEU A 299 6.34 1.70 16.07
C LEU A 299 6.63 0.60 15.06
N VAL A 300 5.96 -0.55 15.20
CA VAL A 300 6.33 -1.77 14.46
C VAL A 300 5.13 -2.57 13.94
N GLY A 301 3.91 -2.00 14.01
CA GLY A 301 2.67 -2.63 13.56
C GLY A 301 2.17 -3.77 14.45
N ASP A 302 2.72 -3.91 15.67
CA ASP A 302 2.39 -5.05 16.54
C ASP A 302 1.18 -4.73 17.42
N THR A 303 0.00 -5.18 16.98
CA THR A 303 -1.27 -4.99 17.69
C THR A 303 -1.69 -6.18 18.54
N ARG A 304 -0.83 -7.20 18.73
CA ARG A 304 -1.18 -8.44 19.43
C ARG A 304 -1.49 -8.24 20.92
N VAL A 305 -0.86 -7.24 21.53
CA VAL A 305 -1.04 -6.84 22.93
C VAL A 305 -1.88 -5.57 23.08
N LEU A 306 -2.53 -5.13 22.01
CA LEU A 306 -3.43 -3.98 22.06
C LEU A 306 -4.70 -4.35 22.84
N ASP A 307 -5.09 -3.48 23.77
CA ASP A 307 -6.33 -3.64 24.53
C ASP A 307 -7.55 -3.66 23.57
N PRO A 308 -8.48 -4.62 23.72
CA PRO A 308 -9.64 -4.73 22.83
C PRO A 308 -10.56 -3.51 22.83
N GLY A 309 -10.66 -2.80 23.96
CA GLY A 309 -11.43 -1.55 24.05
C GLY A 309 -10.77 -0.44 23.24
N VAL A 310 -9.44 -0.31 23.33
CA VAL A 310 -8.68 0.64 22.51
C VAL A 310 -8.79 0.31 21.02
N ASP A 311 -8.70 -0.96 20.63
CA ASP A 311 -8.90 -1.38 19.23
C ASP A 311 -10.31 -1.03 18.72
N ALA A 312 -11.35 -1.24 19.56
CA ALA A 312 -12.72 -0.87 19.22
C ALA A 312 -12.88 0.66 19.04
N ASP A 313 -12.30 1.47 19.93
CA ASP A 313 -12.33 2.93 19.83
C ASP A 313 -11.62 3.42 18.56
N PHE A 314 -10.48 2.83 18.21
CA PHE A 314 -9.75 3.17 16.97
C PHE A 314 -10.53 2.81 15.71
N LYS A 315 -11.29 1.70 15.73
CA LYS A 315 -12.20 1.34 14.63
C LYS A 315 -13.37 2.31 14.52
N ALA A 316 -14.02 2.61 15.64
CA ALA A 316 -15.17 3.51 15.69
C ALA A 316 -14.79 4.96 15.33
N SER A 317 -13.57 5.39 15.64
CA SER A 317 -13.06 6.72 15.26
C SER A 317 -12.42 6.78 13.87
N GLY A 318 -12.25 5.64 13.17
CA GLY A 318 -11.59 5.57 11.87
C GLY A 318 -10.08 5.82 11.91
N LEU A 319 -9.44 5.61 13.07
CA LEU A 319 -8.01 5.79 13.31
C LEU A 319 -7.19 4.49 13.17
N THR A 320 -7.81 3.35 12.87
CA THR A 320 -7.14 2.04 12.77
C THR A 320 -5.92 2.04 11.83
N HIS A 321 -5.93 2.85 10.77
CA HIS A 321 -4.80 2.92 9.83
C HIS A 321 -3.55 3.58 10.43
N LEU A 322 -3.66 4.28 11.57
CA LEU A 322 -2.52 4.81 12.30
C LEU A 322 -1.75 3.72 13.06
N LEU A 323 -2.41 2.61 13.38
CA LEU A 323 -1.78 1.41 13.97
C LEU A 323 -1.05 0.56 12.92
N ALA A 324 -1.34 0.79 11.64
CA ALA A 324 -0.54 0.28 10.54
C ALA A 324 0.62 1.25 10.31
N VAL A 325 1.83 0.72 10.15
CA VAL A 325 3.01 1.54 9.91
C VAL A 325 2.80 2.33 8.61
N SER A 326 2.74 3.65 8.74
CA SER A 326 2.42 4.53 7.62
C SER A 326 3.59 4.64 6.63
N GLY A 327 3.28 5.03 5.39
CA GLY A 327 4.30 5.36 4.40
C GLY A 327 5.08 6.64 4.73
N SER A 328 4.53 7.54 5.55
CA SER A 328 5.24 8.76 5.99
C SER A 328 6.43 8.41 6.89
N ASN A 329 6.37 7.31 7.66
CA ASN A 329 7.50 6.81 8.43
C ASN A 329 8.72 6.49 7.53
N VAL A 330 8.51 5.91 6.34
CA VAL A 330 9.58 5.67 5.36
C VAL A 330 10.19 6.99 4.87
N ALA A 331 9.34 7.98 4.59
CA ALA A 331 9.78 9.30 4.14
C ALA A 331 10.60 10.02 5.21
N PHE A 332 10.20 9.94 6.49
CA PHE A 332 10.95 10.51 7.61
C PHE A 332 12.28 9.80 7.84
N VAL A 333 12.30 8.46 7.80
CA VAL A 333 13.54 7.68 7.90
C VAL A 333 14.53 8.11 6.81
N LEU A 334 14.05 8.31 5.57
CA LEU A 334 14.85 8.86 4.48
C LEU A 334 15.25 10.32 4.69
N ALA A 335 14.39 11.16 5.27
CA ALA A 335 14.71 12.53 5.61
C ALA A 335 15.84 12.62 6.66
N LEU A 336 15.94 11.65 7.57
CA LEU A 336 17.05 11.57 8.53
C LEU A 336 18.37 11.23 7.82
N THR A 337 18.34 10.37 6.80
CA THR A 337 19.53 10.09 5.95
C THR A 337 19.96 11.29 5.10
N ASN A 338 19.05 12.24 4.87
CA ASN A 338 19.33 13.48 4.14
C ASN A 338 20.47 14.31 4.80
N GLY A 339 20.66 14.19 6.12
CA GLY A 339 21.80 14.77 6.83
C GLY A 339 23.15 14.13 6.45
N MET A 340 23.14 12.87 6.03
CA MET A 340 24.33 12.11 5.60
C MET A 340 24.79 12.52 4.19
N ARG A 341 23.89 13.06 3.35
CA ARG A 341 24.24 13.59 2.00
C ARG A 341 25.34 14.64 2.00
N ARG A 342 25.50 15.40 3.10
CA ARG A 342 26.57 16.39 3.21
C ARG A 342 27.97 15.78 3.41
N ARG A 343 28.05 14.48 3.75
CA ARG A 343 29.30 13.79 4.10
C ARG A 343 29.61 12.58 3.21
N LEU A 344 28.67 12.13 2.39
CA LEU A 344 28.81 10.95 1.53
C LEU A 344 28.73 11.32 0.05
N SER A 345 29.35 10.51 -0.82
CA SER A 345 29.14 10.60 -2.26
C SER A 345 27.69 10.22 -2.61
N THR A 346 27.16 10.74 -3.73
CA THR A 346 25.77 10.46 -4.18
C THR A 346 25.48 8.96 -4.26
N ARG A 347 26.46 8.14 -4.67
CA ARG A 347 26.31 6.68 -4.73
C ARG A 347 26.26 6.05 -3.34
N ALA A 348 27.13 6.48 -2.42
CA ALA A 348 27.14 5.96 -1.05
C ALA A 348 25.85 6.32 -0.30
N ASP A 349 25.35 7.55 -0.49
CA ASP A 349 24.08 7.99 0.08
C ASP A 349 22.88 7.21 -0.49
N ALA A 350 22.85 6.96 -1.80
CA ALA A 350 21.83 6.14 -2.43
C ALA A 350 21.81 4.70 -1.90
N ILE A 351 22.99 4.08 -1.75
CA ILE A 351 23.12 2.73 -1.18
C ILE A 351 22.65 2.74 0.28
N ALA A 352 23.09 3.71 1.09
CA ALA A 352 22.68 3.82 2.49
C ALA A 352 21.16 4.00 2.61
N SER A 353 20.57 4.88 1.80
CA SER A 353 19.11 5.11 1.74
C SER A 353 18.37 3.82 1.39
N LEU A 354 18.83 3.07 0.39
CA LEU A 354 18.20 1.82 -0.03
C LEU A 354 18.31 0.74 1.06
N VAL A 355 19.48 0.60 1.69
CA VAL A 355 19.67 -0.34 2.81
C VAL A 355 18.72 0.01 3.95
N ILE A 356 18.62 1.28 4.32
CA ILE A 356 17.74 1.73 5.40
C ILE A 356 16.27 1.46 5.07
N VAL A 357 15.83 1.69 3.83
CA VAL A 357 14.47 1.38 3.39
C VAL A 357 14.18 -0.12 3.46
N VAL A 358 15.10 -0.98 2.99
CA VAL A 358 14.96 -2.44 3.07
C VAL A 358 14.92 -2.89 4.53
N MET A 359 15.78 -2.36 5.38
CA MET A 359 15.79 -2.67 6.82
C MET A 359 14.50 -2.23 7.50
N PHE A 360 14.01 -1.02 7.20
CA PHE A 360 12.74 -0.53 7.73
C PHE A 360 11.56 -1.40 7.26
N ALA A 361 11.51 -1.74 5.97
CA ALA A 361 10.51 -2.67 5.43
C ALA A 361 10.57 -4.06 6.10
N ALA A 362 11.77 -4.54 6.45
CA ALA A 362 11.93 -5.80 7.17
C ALA A 362 11.48 -5.70 8.64
N ILE A 363 11.84 -4.63 9.35
CA ILE A 363 11.43 -4.37 10.74
C ILE A 363 9.90 -4.25 10.85
N THR A 364 9.29 -3.60 9.88
CA THR A 364 7.84 -3.37 9.80
C THR A 364 7.10 -4.51 9.07
N ARG A 365 7.79 -5.63 8.82
CA ARG A 365 7.22 -6.89 8.33
C ARG A 365 6.46 -6.75 7.00
N ALA A 366 6.97 -5.89 6.11
CA ALA A 366 6.47 -5.66 4.75
C ALA A 366 4.96 -5.39 4.68
N GLU A 367 4.47 -4.46 5.50
CA GLU A 367 3.10 -3.97 5.34
C GLU A 367 2.89 -3.38 3.94
N PRO A 368 1.71 -3.57 3.31
CA PRO A 368 1.46 -3.08 1.95
C PRO A 368 1.73 -1.58 1.76
N SER A 369 1.43 -0.77 2.78
CA SER A 369 1.71 0.67 2.79
C SER A 369 3.21 0.97 2.79
N VAL A 370 3.99 0.20 3.56
CA VAL A 370 5.45 0.30 3.62
C VAL A 370 6.09 -0.23 2.34
N MET A 371 5.59 -1.32 1.75
CA MET A 371 6.06 -1.84 0.46
C MET A 371 5.90 -0.79 -0.65
N ARG A 372 4.72 -0.15 -0.74
CA ARG A 372 4.47 0.96 -1.65
C ARG A 372 5.44 2.12 -1.41
N ALA A 373 5.56 2.58 -0.16
CA ALA A 373 6.44 3.70 0.17
C ALA A 373 7.93 3.38 -0.12
N SER A 374 8.36 2.15 0.17
CA SER A 374 9.71 1.64 -0.11
C SER A 374 9.99 1.56 -1.61
N ALA A 375 9.01 1.11 -2.40
CA ALA A 375 9.12 1.10 -3.86
C ALA A 375 9.20 2.52 -4.41
N MET A 376 8.37 3.46 -3.94
CA MET A 376 8.43 4.87 -4.32
C MET A 376 9.79 5.49 -3.97
N ALA A 377 10.31 5.20 -2.78
CA ALA A 377 11.63 5.64 -2.35
C ALA A 377 12.76 5.07 -3.23
N GLY A 378 12.73 3.77 -3.52
CA GLY A 378 13.70 3.14 -4.41
C GLY A 378 13.67 3.74 -5.82
N ILE A 379 12.48 4.00 -6.36
CA ILE A 379 12.31 4.70 -7.64
C ILE A 379 12.90 6.11 -7.57
N ALA A 380 12.63 6.86 -6.50
CA ALA A 380 13.18 8.20 -6.32
C ALA A 380 14.71 8.18 -6.31
N VAL A 381 15.33 7.26 -5.55
CA VAL A 381 16.78 7.07 -5.48
C VAL A 381 17.36 6.74 -6.87
N VAL A 382 16.74 5.81 -7.60
CA VAL A 382 17.20 5.43 -8.95
C VAL A 382 17.10 6.61 -9.92
N THR A 383 16.04 7.41 -9.85
CA THR A 383 15.92 8.60 -10.70
C THR A 383 16.92 9.68 -10.35
N ASP A 384 17.17 9.90 -9.06
CA ASP A 384 18.13 10.90 -8.57
C ASP A 384 19.56 10.55 -9.02
N LEU A 385 19.93 9.26 -8.97
CA LEU A 385 21.20 8.75 -9.51
C LEU A 385 21.36 8.98 -11.02
N ARG A 386 20.26 9.13 -11.76
CA ARG A 386 20.25 9.44 -13.20
C ARG A 386 20.20 10.95 -13.47
N GLY A 387 20.29 11.80 -12.44
CA GLY A 387 20.17 13.25 -12.55
C GLY A 387 18.74 13.72 -12.84
N GLN A 388 17.73 12.87 -12.59
CA GLN A 388 16.33 13.17 -12.88
C GLN A 388 15.52 13.20 -11.57
N ARG A 389 14.55 14.10 -11.48
CA ARG A 389 13.60 14.10 -10.36
C ARG A 389 12.33 13.37 -10.76
N ALA A 390 12.02 12.25 -10.09
CA ALA A 390 10.71 11.64 -10.20
C ALA A 390 9.66 12.54 -9.54
N THR A 391 8.58 12.85 -10.25
CA THR A 391 7.40 13.43 -9.59
C THR A 391 6.74 12.36 -8.72
N GLY A 392 6.10 12.74 -7.61
CA GLY A 392 5.44 11.79 -6.71
C GLY A 392 4.40 10.91 -7.42
N ARG A 393 3.70 11.47 -8.42
CA ARG A 393 2.77 10.74 -9.30
C ARG A 393 3.45 9.65 -10.11
N ARG A 394 4.63 9.94 -10.68
CA ARG A 394 5.42 8.96 -11.43
C ARG A 394 5.96 7.87 -10.53
N ALA A 395 6.47 8.24 -9.35
CA ALA A 395 6.93 7.28 -8.36
C ALA A 395 5.80 6.34 -7.93
N LEU A 396 4.59 6.85 -7.70
CA LEU A 396 3.43 6.03 -7.33
C LEU A 396 3.04 5.06 -8.45
N GLY A 397 2.90 5.53 -9.69
CA GLY A 397 2.47 4.66 -10.78
C GLY A 397 3.48 3.54 -11.07
N TRP A 398 4.78 3.85 -11.07
CA TRP A 398 5.83 2.83 -11.18
C TRP A 398 5.85 1.89 -9.97
N ALA A 399 5.67 2.39 -8.75
CA ALA A 399 5.63 1.56 -7.56
C ALA A 399 4.49 0.54 -7.62
N VAL A 400 3.28 0.98 -7.98
CA VAL A 400 2.12 0.08 -8.12
C VAL A 400 2.35 -0.95 -9.22
N ALA A 401 2.83 -0.53 -10.40
CA ALA A 401 3.09 -1.44 -11.50
C ALA A 401 4.15 -2.50 -11.14
N VAL A 402 5.28 -2.09 -10.57
CA VAL A 402 6.36 -3.01 -10.16
C VAL A 402 5.91 -3.96 -9.05
N LEU A 403 5.18 -3.45 -8.05
CA LEU A 403 4.70 -4.28 -6.95
C LEU A 403 3.68 -5.33 -7.42
N VAL A 404 2.74 -4.97 -8.29
CA VAL A 404 1.78 -5.93 -8.87
C VAL A 404 2.47 -6.96 -9.77
N LEU A 405 3.55 -6.59 -10.47
CA LEU A 405 4.35 -7.56 -11.22
C LEU A 405 5.10 -8.53 -10.31
N ALA A 406 5.66 -8.02 -9.21
CA ALA A 406 6.43 -8.80 -8.25
C ALA A 406 5.56 -9.73 -7.40
N ASP A 407 4.41 -9.23 -6.93
CA ASP A 407 3.38 -9.99 -6.23
C ASP A 407 1.99 -9.63 -6.81
N PRO A 408 1.46 -10.46 -7.73
CA PRO A 408 0.19 -10.19 -8.38
C PRO A 408 -1.00 -10.33 -7.44
N PHE A 409 -0.86 -10.93 -6.25
CA PHE A 409 -1.95 -11.02 -5.28
C PHE A 409 -2.22 -9.70 -4.54
N LEU A 410 -1.30 -8.72 -4.63
CA LEU A 410 -1.51 -7.38 -4.07
C LEU A 410 -2.77 -6.69 -4.62
N ILE A 411 -3.24 -7.08 -5.82
CA ILE A 411 -4.49 -6.58 -6.40
C ILE A 411 -5.73 -6.86 -5.53
N TRP A 412 -5.65 -7.86 -4.65
CA TRP A 412 -6.72 -8.27 -3.72
C TRP A 412 -6.48 -7.81 -2.28
N SER A 413 -5.33 -7.17 -2.02
CA SER A 413 -4.98 -6.67 -0.70
C SER A 413 -5.66 -5.34 -0.44
N ILE A 414 -6.64 -5.32 0.47
CA ILE A 414 -7.37 -4.10 0.86
C ILE A 414 -6.40 -3.03 1.38
N GLY A 415 -5.41 -3.43 2.18
CA GLY A 415 -4.38 -2.51 2.67
C GLY A 415 -3.57 -1.88 1.54
N PHE A 416 -3.24 -2.65 0.50
CA PHE A 416 -2.55 -2.11 -0.68
C PHE A 416 -3.46 -1.18 -1.50
N ILE A 417 -4.72 -1.55 -1.72
CA ILE A 417 -5.69 -0.73 -2.44
C ILE A 417 -5.91 0.60 -1.74
N LEU A 418 -6.20 0.58 -0.43
CA LEU A 418 -6.40 1.79 0.38
C LEU A 418 -5.14 2.65 0.40
N SER A 419 -3.97 2.03 0.53
CA SER A 419 -2.68 2.70 0.46
C SER A 419 -2.45 3.39 -0.89
N ALA A 420 -2.61 2.68 -2.01
CA ALA A 420 -2.39 3.24 -3.35
C ALA A 420 -3.40 4.35 -3.68
N THR A 421 -4.67 4.15 -3.33
CA THR A 421 -5.74 5.14 -3.56
C THR A 421 -5.61 6.37 -2.67
N ALA A 422 -5.24 6.23 -1.40
CA ALA A 422 -4.94 7.37 -0.53
C ALA A 422 -3.79 8.21 -1.10
N SER A 423 -2.68 7.58 -1.47
CA SER A 423 -1.54 8.27 -2.08
C SER A 423 -1.91 8.95 -3.40
N ALA A 424 -2.74 8.31 -4.22
CA ALA A 424 -3.27 8.92 -5.44
C ALA A 424 -4.09 10.17 -5.09
N GLY A 425 -5.08 10.04 -4.20
CA GLY A 425 -5.90 11.16 -3.73
C GLY A 425 -5.05 12.35 -3.31
N ILE A 426 -4.05 12.11 -2.44
CA ILE A 426 -3.13 13.15 -1.99
C ILE A 426 -2.39 13.80 -3.18
N LEU A 427 -1.78 13.02 -4.06
CA LEU A 427 -0.95 13.55 -5.16
C LEU A 427 -1.74 14.31 -6.25
N TRP A 428 -3.03 13.99 -6.43
CA TRP A 428 -3.88 14.63 -7.44
C TRP A 428 -4.80 15.70 -6.87
N TRP A 429 -5.25 15.57 -5.63
CA TRP A 429 -6.32 16.40 -5.07
C TRP A 429 -5.93 17.23 -3.85
N SER A 430 -4.80 16.99 -3.19
CA SER A 430 -4.44 17.79 -1.99
C SER A 430 -4.29 19.27 -2.33
N SER A 431 -3.40 19.62 -3.26
CA SER A 431 -3.13 21.01 -3.67
C SER A 431 -4.39 21.82 -4.01
N PRO A 432 -5.29 21.38 -4.91
CA PRO A 432 -6.49 22.16 -5.20
C PRO A 432 -7.45 22.24 -3.99
N ILE A 433 -7.47 21.25 -3.09
CA ILE A 433 -8.30 21.34 -1.88
C ILE A 433 -7.69 22.36 -0.91
N VAL A 434 -6.38 22.29 -0.64
CA VAL A 434 -5.66 23.22 0.25
C VAL A 434 -5.89 24.68 -0.16
N GLU A 435 -5.81 24.99 -1.45
CA GLU A 435 -6.04 26.34 -1.99
C GLU A 435 -7.45 26.89 -1.72
N ARG A 436 -8.42 26.02 -1.43
CA ARG A 436 -9.83 26.38 -1.22
C ARG A 436 -10.22 26.39 0.26
N VAL A 437 -9.35 25.89 1.14
CA VAL A 437 -9.61 25.84 2.59
C VAL A 437 -9.17 27.17 3.21
N PRO A 438 -10.08 27.94 3.82
CA PRO A 438 -9.70 29.16 4.53
C PRO A 438 -9.00 28.82 5.86
N GLY A 439 -7.96 29.58 6.21
CA GLY A 439 -7.30 29.48 7.50
C GLY A 439 -5.76 29.53 7.42
N PRO A 440 -5.07 29.28 8.55
CA PRO A 440 -3.61 29.17 8.57
C PRO A 440 -3.13 28.05 7.65
N ALA A 441 -1.95 28.24 7.04
CA ALA A 441 -1.39 27.30 6.07
C ALA A 441 -1.31 25.85 6.59
N TRP A 442 -0.94 25.66 7.86
CA TRP A 442 -0.85 24.34 8.48
C TRP A 442 -2.21 23.65 8.64
N VAL A 443 -3.27 24.42 8.92
CA VAL A 443 -4.65 23.89 9.00
C VAL A 443 -5.15 23.52 7.60
N ALA A 444 -4.96 24.42 6.63
CA ALA A 444 -5.38 24.20 5.25
C ALA A 444 -4.67 22.97 4.65
N GLU A 445 -3.37 22.82 4.90
CA GLU A 445 -2.56 21.68 4.47
C GLU A 445 -3.05 20.37 5.11
N GLY A 446 -3.19 20.33 6.45
CA GLY A 446 -3.68 19.15 7.16
C GLY A 446 -5.08 18.72 6.72
N LEU A 447 -6.02 19.67 6.61
CA LEU A 447 -7.37 19.41 6.12
C LEU A 447 -7.38 18.98 4.66
N GLY A 448 -6.61 19.64 3.80
CA GLY A 448 -6.59 19.35 2.37
C GLY A 448 -5.99 17.98 2.05
N VAL A 449 -4.91 17.59 2.74
CA VAL A 449 -4.32 16.24 2.61
C VAL A 449 -5.28 15.17 3.13
N THR A 450 -5.88 15.38 4.31
CA THR A 450 -6.83 14.42 4.92
C THR A 450 -8.06 14.25 4.04
N ALA A 451 -8.66 15.34 3.57
CA ALA A 451 -9.81 15.31 2.68
C ALA A 451 -9.47 14.61 1.36
N ALA A 452 -8.31 14.89 0.75
CA ALA A 452 -7.89 14.26 -0.49
C ALA A 452 -7.74 12.73 -0.34
N ALA A 453 -7.08 12.28 0.73
CA ALA A 453 -6.92 10.86 1.03
C ALA A 453 -8.27 10.18 1.30
N GLN A 454 -9.14 10.84 2.06
CA GLN A 454 -10.44 10.30 2.44
C GLN A 454 -11.41 10.21 1.25
N LEU A 455 -11.45 11.23 0.40
CA LEU A 455 -12.23 11.21 -0.84
C LEU A 455 -11.81 10.04 -1.75
N ALA A 456 -10.51 9.75 -1.82
CA ALA A 456 -10.00 8.66 -2.67
C ALA A 456 -10.24 7.27 -2.07
N THR A 457 -10.22 7.14 -0.74
CA THR A 457 -10.38 5.84 -0.05
C THR A 457 -11.84 5.51 0.27
N THR A 458 -12.72 6.51 0.40
CA THR A 458 -14.14 6.33 0.73
C THR A 458 -14.84 5.28 -0.13
N PRO A 459 -14.73 5.27 -1.48
CA PRO A 459 -15.39 4.25 -2.30
C PRO A 459 -14.90 2.83 -1.98
N VAL A 460 -13.60 2.68 -1.73
CA VAL A 460 -13.00 1.39 -1.36
C VAL A 460 -13.48 0.97 0.03
N MET A 461 -13.50 1.90 1.00
CA MET A 461 -13.96 1.65 2.35
C MET A 461 -15.45 1.29 2.40
N LEU A 462 -16.31 1.95 1.62
CA LEU A 462 -17.74 1.61 1.56
C LEU A 462 -17.98 0.21 0.96
N VAL A 463 -17.25 -0.13 -0.10
CA VAL A 463 -17.35 -1.47 -0.71
C VAL A 463 -16.81 -2.55 0.22
N ALA A 464 -15.74 -2.24 0.97
CA ALA A 464 -15.09 -3.21 1.85
C ALA A 464 -15.78 -3.37 3.21
N PHE A 465 -16.20 -2.28 3.84
CA PHE A 465 -16.61 -2.25 5.24
C PHE A 465 -18.08 -1.83 5.44
N GLY A 466 -18.77 -1.37 4.40
CA GLY A 466 -20.19 -1.00 4.43
C GLY A 466 -20.48 0.37 5.04
N ASP A 467 -19.79 0.72 6.14
CA ASP A 467 -19.99 1.97 6.88
C ASP A 467 -18.66 2.69 7.13
N ILE A 468 -18.70 4.02 7.20
CA ILE A 468 -17.54 4.86 7.51
C ILE A 468 -17.89 5.83 8.64
N PRO A 469 -17.07 5.94 9.70
CA PRO A 469 -17.26 6.96 10.73
C PRO A 469 -17.07 8.35 10.12
N VAL A 470 -18.08 9.22 10.22
CA VAL A 470 -17.98 10.60 9.72
C VAL A 470 -16.96 11.39 10.54
N VAL A 471 -16.88 11.09 11.84
CA VAL A 471 -15.94 11.71 12.76
C VAL A 471 -14.47 11.48 12.36
N SER A 472 -14.20 10.44 11.56
CA SER A 472 -12.84 10.07 11.17
C SER A 472 -12.06 11.21 10.51
N MET A 473 -12.70 12.13 9.78
CA MET A 473 -11.99 13.27 9.22
C MET A 473 -11.40 14.18 10.31
N LEU A 474 -12.20 14.47 11.35
CA LEU A 474 -11.76 15.29 12.48
C LEU A 474 -10.77 14.53 13.37
N SER A 475 -11.03 13.25 13.63
CA SER A 475 -10.12 12.40 14.40
C SER A 475 -8.75 12.33 13.73
N ASN A 476 -8.69 12.19 12.40
CA ASN A 476 -7.43 12.14 11.66
C ASN A 476 -6.69 13.47 11.60
N LEU A 477 -7.41 14.59 11.52
CA LEU A 477 -6.80 15.92 11.57
C LEU A 477 -6.07 16.16 12.90
N LEU A 478 -6.64 15.67 14.01
CA LEU A 478 -6.08 15.84 15.35
C LEU A 478 -5.03 14.78 15.67
N ALA A 479 -5.35 13.49 15.44
CA ALA A 479 -4.50 12.38 15.83
C ALA A 479 -3.35 12.12 14.84
N GLY A 480 -3.52 12.40 13.55
CA GLY A 480 -2.53 12.11 12.50
C GLY A 480 -1.17 12.79 12.75
N PRO A 481 -1.10 14.12 12.93
CA PRO A 481 0.16 14.80 13.23
C PRO A 481 0.81 14.30 14.54
N LEU A 482 -0.01 14.04 15.57
CA LEU A 482 0.47 13.52 16.85
C LEU A 482 1.04 12.11 16.69
N ALA A 483 0.43 11.27 15.86
CA ALA A 483 0.90 9.92 15.56
C ALA A 483 2.25 9.91 14.85
N GLU A 484 2.50 10.85 13.92
CA GLU A 484 3.81 10.97 13.25
C GLU A 484 4.91 11.39 14.23
N VAL A 485 4.61 12.35 15.11
CA VAL A 485 5.53 12.76 16.19
C VAL A 485 5.75 11.62 17.19
N LEU A 486 4.68 10.94 17.61
CA LEU A 486 4.73 9.78 18.51
C LEU A 486 5.62 8.68 17.93
N THR A 487 5.44 8.34 16.65
CA THR A 487 6.20 7.26 16.01
C THR A 487 7.68 7.63 15.92
N THR A 488 7.98 8.88 15.53
CA THR A 488 9.36 9.36 15.41
C THR A 488 10.07 9.40 16.75
N LEU A 489 9.45 10.03 17.75
CA LEU A 489 9.99 10.09 19.11
C LEU A 489 10.09 8.69 19.72
N GLY A 490 9.06 7.86 19.59
CA GLY A 490 9.06 6.51 20.14
C GLY A 490 10.14 5.59 19.55
N ILE A 491 10.49 5.73 18.26
CA ILE A 491 11.64 5.00 17.69
C ILE A 491 12.95 5.46 18.36
N VAL A 492 13.17 6.77 18.44
CA VAL A 492 14.40 7.35 19.00
C VAL A 492 14.52 7.03 20.50
N ASP A 493 13.46 7.28 21.25
CA ASP A 493 13.38 7.06 22.69
C ASP A 493 13.41 5.57 23.02
N GLY A 494 12.84 4.71 22.18
CA GLY A 494 12.92 3.25 22.35
C GLY A 494 14.36 2.75 22.27
N ILE A 495 15.09 3.18 21.24
CA ILE A 495 16.52 2.87 21.06
C ILE A 495 17.33 3.40 22.26
N ALA A 496 17.12 4.66 22.64
CA ALA A 496 17.79 5.29 23.78
C ALA A 496 17.47 4.58 25.11
N ALA A 497 16.20 4.24 25.34
CA ALA A 497 15.76 3.52 26.53
C ALA A 497 16.37 2.12 26.59
N THR A 498 16.54 1.43 25.46
CA THR A 498 17.24 0.15 25.43
C THR A 498 18.70 0.30 25.85
N ALA A 499 19.41 1.27 25.29
CA ALA A 499 20.82 1.52 25.58
C ALA A 499 21.07 1.99 27.03
N LEU A 500 20.20 2.87 27.54
CA LEU A 500 20.36 3.50 28.85
C LEU A 500 19.70 2.70 29.98
N GLY A 501 18.60 2.00 29.71
CA GLY A 501 17.76 1.42 30.75
C GLY A 501 18.38 0.26 31.52
N THR A 502 19.46 -0.35 31.02
CA THR A 502 20.28 -1.31 31.78
C THR A 502 21.16 -0.65 32.83
N HIS A 503 21.52 0.63 32.63
CA HIS A 503 22.47 1.36 33.48
C HIS A 503 21.80 2.43 34.34
N VAL A 504 20.75 3.09 33.82
CA VAL A 504 20.07 4.23 34.46
C VAL A 504 18.55 4.16 34.21
N PRO A 505 17.82 3.27 34.91
CA PRO A 505 16.39 3.00 34.65
C PRO A 505 15.49 4.24 34.83
N PHE A 506 15.84 5.13 35.78
CA PHE A 506 15.11 6.38 36.01
C PHE A 506 15.15 7.31 34.79
N VAL A 507 16.31 7.47 34.16
CA VAL A 507 16.44 8.31 32.95
C VAL A 507 15.66 7.70 31.78
N ALA A 508 15.71 6.37 31.62
CA ALA A 508 14.93 5.68 30.61
C ALA A 508 13.42 5.87 30.79
N ALA A 509 12.92 5.88 32.04
CA ALA A 509 11.51 6.17 32.33
C ALA A 509 11.15 7.63 32.04
N MET A 510 12.01 8.60 32.39
CA MET A 510 11.78 10.02 32.12
C MET A 510 11.74 10.34 30.62
N LEU A 511 12.57 9.67 29.82
CA LEU A 511 12.55 9.82 28.36
C LEU A 511 11.22 9.37 27.74
N GLN A 512 10.46 8.48 28.38
CA GLN A 512 9.17 8.02 27.84
C GLN A 512 8.00 8.96 28.15
N LEU A 513 8.16 9.97 29.02
CA LEU A 513 7.06 10.87 29.39
C LEU A 513 6.42 11.59 28.19
N PRO A 514 7.17 12.16 27.22
CA PRO A 514 6.58 12.81 26.06
C PRO A 514 5.80 11.82 25.18
N VAL A 515 6.36 10.62 24.96
CA VAL A 515 5.74 9.53 24.20
C VAL A 515 4.45 9.06 24.88
N MET A 516 4.46 8.98 26.21
CA MET A 516 3.28 8.63 27.01
C MET A 516 2.17 9.68 26.89
N VAL A 517 2.50 10.96 27.03
CA VAL A 517 1.51 12.06 26.88
C VAL A 517 0.90 12.05 25.47
N LEU A 518 1.71 11.88 24.43
CA LEU A 518 1.24 11.78 23.05
C LEU A 518 0.31 10.57 22.86
N SER A 519 0.72 9.39 23.36
CA SER A 519 -0.07 8.15 23.28
C SER A 519 -1.43 8.31 23.98
N MET A 520 -1.43 8.84 25.20
CA MET A 520 -2.66 9.12 25.96
C MET A 520 -3.56 10.13 25.24
N THR A 521 -2.98 11.16 24.63
CA THR A 521 -3.73 12.18 23.88
C THR A 521 -4.42 11.56 22.66
N ILE A 522 -3.71 10.74 21.89
CA ILE A 522 -4.27 10.04 20.72
C ILE A 522 -5.38 9.07 21.17
N ARG A 523 -5.15 8.31 22.25
CA ARG A 523 -6.16 7.42 22.82
C ARG A 523 -7.40 8.18 23.29
N MET A 524 -7.22 9.33 23.93
CA MET A 524 -8.33 10.22 24.31
C MET A 524 -9.12 10.66 23.08
N ILE A 525 -8.45 11.14 22.02
CA ILE A 525 -9.10 11.54 20.76
C ILE A 525 -9.92 10.37 20.18
N ALA A 526 -9.36 9.16 20.16
CA ALA A 526 -10.05 7.96 19.70
C ALA A 526 -11.31 7.67 20.52
N SER A 527 -11.20 7.64 21.85
CA SER A 527 -12.32 7.34 22.76
C SER A 527 -13.45 8.38 22.69
N VAL A 528 -13.11 9.68 22.61
CA VAL A 528 -14.11 10.75 22.46
C VAL A 528 -14.82 10.63 21.12
N SER A 529 -14.06 10.38 20.05
CA SER A 529 -14.61 10.24 18.70
C SER A 529 -15.49 8.99 18.56
N ALA A 530 -15.12 7.89 19.22
CA ALA A 530 -15.88 6.63 19.20
C ALA A 530 -17.29 6.76 19.81
N ASN A 531 -17.45 7.68 20.77
CA ASN A 531 -18.74 7.97 21.41
C ASN A 531 -19.64 8.90 20.59
N VAL A 532 -19.20 9.35 19.41
CA VAL A 532 -20.02 10.15 18.48
C VAL A 532 -20.66 9.22 17.45
N PRO A 533 -21.97 8.92 17.53
CA PRO A 533 -22.63 7.92 16.68
C PRO A 533 -22.97 8.48 15.28
N LEU A 534 -22.00 9.10 14.61
CA LEU A 534 -22.14 9.61 13.25
C LEU A 534 -21.43 8.67 12.28
N THR A 535 -22.19 7.76 11.68
CA THR A 535 -21.72 6.87 10.62
C THR A 535 -22.42 7.17 9.30
N LEU A 536 -21.65 7.13 8.22
CA LEU A 536 -22.10 7.30 6.86
C LEU A 536 -22.24 5.91 6.24
N SER A 537 -23.47 5.46 6.05
CA SER A 537 -23.72 4.19 5.36
C SER A 537 -23.54 4.32 3.85
N ALA A 538 -23.19 3.23 3.17
CA ALA A 538 -22.91 3.24 1.73
C ALA A 538 -24.04 3.80 0.87
N ARG A 539 -25.30 3.53 1.24
CA ARG A 539 -26.49 3.92 0.46
C ARG A 539 -26.62 5.45 0.25
N PRO A 540 -26.67 6.28 1.31
CA PRO A 540 -26.76 7.73 1.14
C PRO A 540 -25.56 8.35 0.42
N VAL A 541 -24.34 7.81 0.60
CA VAL A 541 -23.15 8.31 -0.09
C VAL A 541 -23.20 8.03 -1.60
N ILE A 542 -23.64 6.82 -2.00
CA ILE A 542 -23.83 6.47 -3.41
C ILE A 542 -24.88 7.38 -4.05
N VAL A 543 -25.99 7.64 -3.35
CA VAL A 543 -27.06 8.53 -3.81
C VAL A 543 -26.55 9.97 -3.97
N LEU A 544 -25.84 10.49 -2.97
CA LEU A 544 -25.26 11.84 -3.04
C LEU A 544 -24.21 11.97 -4.15
N GLY A 545 -23.36 10.95 -4.30
CA GLY A 545 -22.38 10.88 -5.39
C GLY A 545 -23.05 10.89 -6.78
N ALA A 546 -24.12 10.12 -6.95
CA ALA A 546 -24.91 10.13 -8.17
C ALA A 546 -25.55 11.50 -8.44
N ILE A 547 -26.12 12.15 -7.42
CA ILE A 547 -26.70 13.50 -7.51
C ILE A 547 -25.65 14.52 -7.95
N VAL A 548 -24.46 14.53 -7.32
CA VAL A 548 -23.37 15.45 -7.67
C VAL A 548 -22.90 15.21 -9.11
N LEU A 549 -22.80 13.96 -9.54
CA LEU A 549 -22.35 13.60 -10.89
C LEU A 549 -23.38 14.01 -11.95
N ILE A 550 -24.68 13.83 -11.66
CA ILE A 550 -25.80 14.32 -12.48
C ILE A 550 -25.77 15.86 -12.55
N ALA A 551 -25.64 16.55 -11.41
CA ALA A 551 -25.59 18.01 -11.35
C ALA A 551 -24.37 18.58 -12.11
N HIS A 552 -23.21 17.94 -12.01
CA HIS A 552 -22.01 18.33 -12.74
C HIS A 552 -22.20 18.14 -14.26
N ARG A 553 -22.75 16.99 -14.68
CA ARG A 553 -23.02 16.71 -16.10
C ARG A 553 -24.08 17.67 -16.67
N TRP A 554 -25.09 18.01 -15.89
CA TRP A 554 -26.11 19.01 -16.24
C TRP A 554 -25.51 20.41 -16.38
N ARG A 555 -24.65 20.83 -15.45
CA ARG A 555 -23.95 22.13 -15.55
C ARG A 555 -23.05 22.19 -16.79
N ARG A 556 -22.30 21.12 -17.08
CA ARG A 556 -21.40 21.05 -18.25
C ARG A 556 -22.18 21.09 -19.57
N THR A 557 -23.29 20.37 -19.67
CA THR A 557 -24.15 20.37 -20.86
C THR A 557 -24.86 21.73 -21.05
N ARG A 558 -25.31 22.37 -19.96
CA ARG A 558 -25.88 23.73 -19.99
C ARG A 558 -24.87 24.77 -20.43
N MET A 559 -23.62 24.69 -19.94
CA MET A 559 -22.52 25.59 -20.36
C MET A 559 -22.17 25.40 -21.84
N ARG A 560 -22.13 24.15 -22.35
CA ARG A 560 -21.96 23.85 -23.78
C ARG A 560 -23.09 24.39 -24.65
N ARG A 561 -24.35 24.25 -24.22
CA ARG A 561 -25.50 24.81 -24.95
C ARG A 561 -25.45 26.34 -25.02
N ARG A 562 -25.10 27.01 -23.91
CA ARG A 562 -24.94 28.48 -23.88
C ARG A 562 -23.83 28.96 -24.81
N SER A 563 -22.68 28.28 -24.82
CA SER A 563 -21.56 28.63 -25.72
C SER A 563 -21.93 28.42 -27.20
N LEU A 564 -22.62 27.33 -27.54
CA LEU A 564 -23.15 27.11 -28.89
C LEU A 564 -24.17 28.19 -29.31
N THR A 565 -25.07 28.59 -28.40
CA THR A 565 -26.08 29.62 -28.68
C THR A 565 -25.43 30.99 -28.95
N LEU A 566 -24.43 31.37 -28.15
CA LEU A 566 -23.65 32.59 -28.37
C LEU A 566 -22.85 32.56 -29.67
N THR A 567 -22.35 31.39 -30.05
CA THR A 567 -21.61 31.21 -31.32
C THR A 567 -22.54 31.34 -32.52
N LEU A 568 -23.75 30.76 -32.43
CA LEU A 568 -24.77 30.89 -33.47
C LEU A 568 -25.27 32.34 -33.60
N GLN A 569 -25.54 33.03 -32.49
CA GLN A 569 -25.91 34.45 -32.51
C GLN A 569 -24.80 35.35 -33.08
N TYR A 570 -23.53 35.03 -32.79
CA TYR A 570 -22.40 35.76 -33.38
C TYR A 570 -22.31 35.55 -34.90
N LEU A 571 -22.47 34.31 -35.38
CA LEU A 571 -22.47 34.00 -36.81
C LEU A 571 -23.66 34.62 -37.54
N GLU A 572 -24.83 34.63 -36.92
CA GLU A 572 -26.04 35.27 -37.45
C GLU A 572 -25.89 36.80 -37.52
N SER A 573 -25.20 37.42 -36.55
CA SER A 573 -24.87 38.85 -36.56
C SER A 573 -23.81 39.26 -37.60
N GLN A 574 -23.02 38.30 -38.10
CA GLN A 574 -21.99 38.50 -39.13
C GLN A 574 -22.51 38.17 -40.55
N SER A 575 -23.75 37.68 -40.66
CA SER A 575 -24.36 37.38 -41.95
C SER A 575 -24.81 38.68 -42.63
N PRO A 576 -24.34 38.99 -43.85
CA PRO A 576 -24.73 40.21 -44.54
C PRO A 576 -26.25 40.22 -44.80
N PRO A 577 -26.91 41.40 -44.75
CA PRO A 577 -28.34 41.48 -45.01
C PRO A 577 -28.62 40.94 -46.41
N THR A 578 -29.42 39.87 -46.47
CA THR A 578 -30.00 39.36 -47.71
C THR A 578 -30.72 40.51 -48.38
N GLN A 579 -30.15 41.02 -49.47
CA GLN A 579 -30.83 41.93 -50.36
C GLN A 579 -32.04 41.18 -50.89
N ALA A 580 -33.22 41.59 -50.42
CA ALA A 580 -34.48 41.19 -51.02
C ALA A 580 -34.47 41.71 -52.47
N THR A 581 -34.24 40.81 -53.42
CA THR A 581 -34.57 41.05 -54.82
C THR A 581 -36.07 41.24 -54.89
N GLY A 582 -36.49 42.47 -55.19
CA GLY A 582 -37.89 42.79 -55.46
C GLY A 582 -38.35 42.12 -56.75
N GLU A 583 -39.56 41.58 -56.69
CA GLU A 583 -40.52 41.52 -57.80
C GLU A 583 -41.83 42.12 -57.33
#